data_AF-A0A1I8BSD0-F1
#
_entry.id   AF-A0A1I8BSD0-F1
#
_cell.length_a   1.000
_cell.length_b   1.000
_cell.length_c   1.000
_cell.angle_alpha   90.00
_cell.angle_beta   90.00
_cell.angle_gamma   90.00
#
_symmetry.space_group_name_H-M   'P 1'
#
loop_
_entity.id
_entity.type
_entity.pdbx_description
1 polymer ?
#
loop_
_entity_poly.entity_id
_entity_poly.type
_entity_poly.pdbx_seq_one_letter_code
_entity_poly.pdbx_strand_id
1 'polypeptide(L)'
;MSLIFESPPLLDERQSTKLFNYLFILSQCFGILAVFGVAIWMGAFEDGGFAWSEDPSKQFHYHPTFGAGFLTFFWPGLSQDFRRAILPFHQLGGLLILFGCTVTALLGISEYAAWHHGCWTVGKELCGRQLLSNLLGFSLIGFSSCVFLLVANPRWKRRPLPEEECLNSLVDEE
;
A
#
# COMPACT_ATOMS: atom_id res chain seq x y z
N MET A 1 20.67 -8.99 17.09
CA MET A 1 20.67 -9.83 15.88
C MET A 1 20.86 -8.92 14.65
N SER A 2 22.07 -8.42 14.43
CA SER A 2 22.39 -7.44 13.35
C SER A 2 23.65 -7.82 12.58
N LEU A 3 23.88 -9.10 12.36
CA LEU A 3 25.11 -9.59 11.72
C LEU A 3 25.09 -9.54 10.18
N ILE A 4 24.01 -9.03 9.56
CA ILE A 4 23.87 -8.96 8.09
C ILE A 4 24.11 -7.52 7.55
N PHE A 5 24.23 -6.51 8.40
CA PHE A 5 24.22 -5.09 7.98
C PHE A 5 25.46 -4.26 8.37
N GLU A 6 26.57 -4.90 8.73
CA GLU A 6 27.87 -4.21 8.93
C GLU A 6 28.67 -4.03 7.62
N SER A 7 28.00 -4.01 6.46
CA SER A 7 28.64 -3.52 5.26
C SER A 7 28.78 -2.00 5.35
N PRO A 8 29.94 -1.41 4.97
CA PRO A 8 30.04 0.03 4.86
C PRO A 8 28.90 0.52 3.95
N PRO A 9 28.23 1.62 4.31
CA PRO A 9 27.04 2.04 3.59
C PRO A 9 27.40 2.28 2.12
N LEU A 10 26.76 1.52 1.23
CA LEU A 10 26.94 1.63 -0.22
C LEU A 10 26.67 3.08 -0.70
N LEU A 11 25.79 3.80 0.00
CA LEU A 11 25.38 5.16 -0.29
C LEU A 11 25.73 6.08 0.87
N ASP A 12 26.23 7.27 0.56
CA ASP A 12 26.41 8.32 1.56
C ASP A 12 25.04 8.79 2.11
N GLU A 13 25.08 9.57 3.19
CA GLU A 13 23.87 10.04 3.86
C GLU A 13 22.97 10.91 2.95
N ARG A 14 23.58 11.80 2.16
CA ARG A 14 22.87 12.67 1.22
C ARG A 14 22.23 11.85 0.09
N GLN A 15 22.94 10.87 -0.45
CA GLN A 15 22.45 9.94 -1.47
C GLN A 15 21.30 9.10 -0.92
N SER A 16 21.42 8.62 0.32
CA SER A 16 20.36 7.86 1.00
C SER A 16 19.09 8.67 1.19
N THR A 17 19.18 9.94 1.62
CA THR A 17 18.02 10.83 1.75
C THR A 17 17.39 11.14 0.40
N LYS A 18 18.20 11.35 -0.65
CA LYS A 18 17.69 11.54 -2.01
C LYS A 18 16.94 10.30 -2.49
N LEU A 19 17.51 9.10 -2.30
CA LEU A 19 16.87 7.84 -2.66
C LEU A 19 15.54 7.65 -1.92
N PHE A 20 15.51 7.93 -0.61
CA PHE A 20 14.27 7.91 0.18
C PHE A 20 13.21 8.83 -0.43
N ASN A 21 13.56 10.09 -0.71
CA ASN A 21 12.62 11.06 -1.28
C ASN A 21 12.13 10.64 -2.68
N TYR A 22 13.01 10.11 -3.52
CA TYR A 22 12.61 9.61 -4.84
C TYR A 22 11.67 8.42 -4.75
N LEU A 23 11.97 7.44 -3.89
CA LEU A 23 11.10 6.28 -3.66
C LEU A 23 9.76 6.69 -3.05
N PHE A 24 9.77 7.69 -2.16
CA PHE A 24 8.55 8.24 -1.58
C PHE A 24 7.68 8.93 -2.64
N ILE A 25 8.25 9.82 -3.45
CA ILE A 25 7.50 10.49 -4.53
C ILE A 25 6.97 9.45 -5.53
N LEU A 26 7.79 8.48 -5.89
CA LEU A 26 7.41 7.39 -6.79
C LEU A 26 6.26 6.55 -6.22
N SER A 27 6.26 6.25 -4.91
CA SER A 27 5.16 5.55 -4.27
C SER A 27 3.87 6.37 -4.27
N GLN A 28 3.93 7.69 -4.07
CA GLN A 28 2.75 8.54 -4.17
C GLN A 28 2.18 8.54 -5.59
N CYS A 29 3.04 8.64 -6.62
CA CYS A 29 2.61 8.58 -8.02
C CYS A 29 1.91 7.25 -8.35
N PHE A 30 2.48 6.11 -7.96
CA PHE A 30 1.84 4.80 -8.17
C PHE A 30 0.56 4.64 -7.36
N GLY A 31 0.52 5.12 -6.11
CA GLY A 31 -0.68 5.07 -5.27
C GLY A 31 -1.82 5.90 -5.85
N ILE A 32 -1.53 7.12 -6.30
CA ILE A 32 -2.50 7.99 -7.00
C ILE A 32 -3.00 7.31 -8.26
N LEU A 33 -2.09 6.76 -9.08
CA LEU A 33 -2.46 6.04 -10.30
C LEU A 33 -3.37 4.84 -9.99
N ALA A 34 -3.11 4.08 -8.93
CA ALA A 34 -3.95 2.97 -8.50
C ALA A 34 -5.34 3.43 -8.06
N VAL A 35 -5.43 4.50 -7.25
CA VAL A 35 -6.71 5.06 -6.78
C VAL A 35 -7.57 5.53 -7.95
N PHE A 36 -7.00 6.31 -8.88
CA PHE A 36 -7.71 6.76 -10.07
C PHE A 36 -8.03 5.60 -11.01
N GLY A 37 -7.13 4.63 -11.16
CA GLY A 37 -7.36 3.43 -11.98
C GLY A 37 -8.55 2.62 -11.49
N VAL A 38 -8.65 2.36 -10.18
CA VAL A 38 -9.81 1.71 -9.56
C VAL A 38 -11.07 2.56 -9.75
N ALA A 39 -11.01 3.86 -9.46
CA ALA A 39 -12.18 4.73 -9.60
C ALA A 39 -12.72 4.78 -11.05
N ILE A 40 -11.83 4.88 -12.03
CA ILE A 40 -12.19 4.86 -13.45
C ILE A 40 -12.72 3.49 -13.85
N TRP A 41 -12.09 2.40 -13.39
CA TRP A 41 -12.55 1.05 -13.71
C TRP A 41 -13.98 0.80 -13.17
N MET A 42 -14.22 1.13 -11.90
CA MET A 42 -15.52 0.95 -11.26
C MET A 42 -16.57 1.96 -11.75
N GLY A 43 -16.15 3.11 -12.30
CA GLY A 43 -17.04 4.18 -12.74
C GLY A 43 -17.38 4.19 -14.24
N ALA A 44 -16.46 3.76 -15.11
CA ALA A 44 -16.55 4.01 -16.56
C ALA A 44 -16.75 2.76 -17.44
N PHE A 45 -16.60 1.54 -16.90
CA PHE A 45 -16.79 0.29 -17.66
C PHE A 45 -18.06 -0.46 -17.20
N GLU A 46 -18.55 -1.43 -18.00
CA GLU A 46 -19.92 -1.99 -17.92
C GLU A 46 -20.38 -2.36 -16.50
N ASP A 47 -21.65 -2.03 -16.22
CA ASP A 47 -22.33 -2.02 -14.90
C ASP A 47 -21.72 -1.06 -13.86
N GLY A 48 -20.79 -0.20 -14.27
CA GLY A 48 -20.13 0.79 -13.43
C GLY A 48 -21.04 1.85 -12.81
N GLY A 49 -20.44 2.63 -11.92
CA GLY A 49 -21.09 3.65 -11.10
C GLY A 49 -21.13 3.26 -9.62
N PHE A 50 -21.55 4.20 -8.80
CA PHE A 50 -21.69 4.00 -7.36
C PHE A 50 -23.17 4.19 -7.02
N ALA A 51 -23.79 3.18 -6.41
CA ALA A 51 -25.16 3.27 -5.95
C ALA A 51 -25.26 2.83 -4.48
N TRP A 52 -26.18 3.47 -3.76
CA TRP A 52 -26.49 3.09 -2.39
C TRP A 52 -27.67 2.12 -2.39
N SER A 53 -28.84 2.51 -1.91
CA SER A 53 -30.04 1.65 -1.84
C SER A 53 -30.72 1.38 -3.18
N GLU A 54 -30.41 2.16 -4.22
CA GLU A 54 -31.07 2.04 -5.53
C GLU A 54 -30.64 0.79 -6.30
N ASP A 55 -29.38 0.38 -6.16
CA ASP A 55 -28.84 -0.82 -6.80
C ASP A 55 -27.83 -1.53 -5.86
N PRO A 56 -28.28 -2.59 -5.17
CA PRO A 56 -27.45 -3.35 -4.23
C PRO A 56 -26.18 -3.94 -4.86
N SER A 57 -26.18 -4.20 -6.17
CA SER A 57 -25.01 -4.77 -6.86
C SER A 57 -23.82 -3.80 -6.87
N LYS A 58 -24.07 -2.48 -6.79
CA LYS A 58 -23.04 -1.43 -6.82
C LYS A 58 -22.60 -0.95 -5.44
N GLN A 59 -23.28 -1.36 -4.36
CA GLN A 59 -22.89 -0.99 -2.99
C GLN A 59 -21.49 -1.51 -2.63
N PHE A 60 -21.12 -2.69 -3.14
CA PHE A 60 -19.81 -3.28 -2.90
C PHE A 60 -18.66 -2.43 -3.47
N HIS A 61 -18.92 -1.56 -4.47
CA HIS A 61 -17.90 -0.69 -5.07
C HIS A 61 -17.31 0.31 -4.06
N TYR A 62 -18.06 0.71 -3.02
CA TYR A 62 -17.57 1.60 -1.97
C TYR A 62 -16.58 0.93 -1.01
N HIS A 63 -16.72 -0.38 -0.81
CA HIS A 63 -15.98 -1.12 0.21
C HIS A 63 -14.45 -1.13 -0.02
N PRO A 64 -13.93 -1.43 -1.23
CA PRO A 64 -12.50 -1.30 -1.52
C PRO A 64 -12.04 0.17 -1.55
N THR A 65 -12.91 1.14 -1.85
CA THR A 65 -12.54 2.56 -1.93
C THR A 65 -12.37 3.22 -0.56
N PHE A 66 -13.22 2.89 0.43
CA PHE A 66 -13.30 3.63 1.70
C PHE A 66 -13.04 2.78 2.95
N GLY A 67 -13.34 1.46 2.93
CA GLY A 67 -13.35 0.62 4.13
C GLY A 67 -11.98 0.38 4.77
N ALA A 68 -10.90 0.32 3.98
CA ALA A 68 -9.57 -0.03 4.47
C ALA A 68 -8.88 1.09 5.27
N GLY A 69 -9.16 2.37 4.95
CA GLY A 69 -8.50 3.51 5.58
C GLY A 69 -9.04 3.85 6.97
N PHE A 70 -10.34 3.62 7.20
CA PHE A 70 -11.01 4.08 8.42
C PHE A 70 -10.74 3.17 9.62
N LEU A 71 -10.68 1.85 9.42
CA LEU A 71 -10.52 0.86 10.50
C LEU A 71 -9.07 0.72 10.97
N THR A 72 -8.08 1.07 10.15
CA THR A 72 -6.66 0.82 10.43
C THR A 72 -5.96 1.97 11.15
N PHE A 73 -6.40 3.22 10.97
CA PHE A 73 -5.68 4.40 11.46
C PHE A 73 -6.26 5.08 12.71
N PHE A 74 -7.53 4.87 13.06
CA PHE A 74 -8.26 5.81 13.93
C PHE A 74 -8.59 5.34 15.37
N TRP A 75 -8.16 4.16 15.85
CA TRP A 75 -8.49 3.68 17.21
C TRP A 75 -7.31 3.70 18.20
N PRO A 76 -7.22 4.66 19.17
CA PRO A 76 -6.01 4.90 19.96
C PRO A 76 -6.06 4.44 21.44
N GLY A 77 -6.81 3.40 21.78
CA GLY A 77 -7.11 3.03 23.19
C GLY A 77 -6.12 2.11 23.94
N LEU A 78 -4.96 1.73 23.38
CA LEU A 78 -4.06 0.71 23.96
C LEU A 78 -2.94 1.31 24.84
N SER A 79 -2.49 0.61 25.89
CA SER A 79 -1.37 1.04 26.76
C SER A 79 -0.02 1.08 26.04
N GLN A 80 0.93 1.91 26.52
CA GLN A 80 2.22 2.14 25.85
C GLN A 80 3.12 0.90 25.85
N ASP A 81 3.16 0.12 26.93
CA ASP A 81 3.95 -1.11 27.01
C ASP A 81 3.50 -2.16 26.01
N PHE A 82 2.18 -2.30 25.85
CA PHE A 82 1.60 -3.20 24.88
C PHE A 82 1.95 -2.78 23.45
N ARG A 83 1.89 -1.47 23.15
CA ARG A 83 2.30 -0.92 21.84
C ARG A 83 3.77 -1.22 21.53
N ARG A 84 4.66 -1.03 22.51
CA ARG A 84 6.10 -1.34 22.38
C ARG A 84 6.32 -2.83 22.11
N ALA A 85 5.63 -3.71 22.82
CA ALA A 85 5.76 -5.16 22.67
C ALA A 85 5.24 -5.69 21.31
N ILE A 86 4.13 -5.15 20.82
CA ILE A 86 3.51 -5.62 19.57
C ILE A 86 4.12 -4.97 18.31
N LEU A 87 4.81 -3.84 18.42
CA LEU A 87 5.38 -3.09 17.31
C LEU A 87 6.16 -3.96 16.28
N PRO A 88 7.11 -4.84 16.67
CA PRO A 88 7.84 -5.65 15.69
C PRO A 88 6.93 -6.64 14.95
N PHE A 89 5.93 -7.21 15.62
CA PHE A 89 4.96 -8.11 15.01
C PHE A 89 3.98 -7.36 14.10
N HIS A 90 3.56 -6.15 14.49
CA HIS A 90 2.71 -5.30 13.69
C HIS A 90 3.42 -4.87 12.40
N GLN A 91 4.69 -4.50 12.46
CA GLN A 91 5.49 -4.13 11.29
C GLN A 91 5.66 -5.31 10.32
N LEU A 92 6.02 -6.49 10.82
CA LEU A 92 6.13 -7.71 10.00
C LEU A 92 4.76 -8.10 9.42
N GLY A 93 3.72 -8.14 10.25
CA GLY A 93 2.36 -8.44 9.84
C GLY A 93 1.86 -7.47 8.78
N GLY A 94 2.12 -6.18 8.94
CA GLY A 94 1.77 -5.14 7.96
C GLY A 94 2.44 -5.38 6.60
N LEU A 95 3.72 -5.74 6.56
CA LEU A 95 4.42 -6.07 5.31
C LEU A 95 3.88 -7.35 4.65
N LEU A 96 3.61 -8.39 5.43
CA LEU A 96 3.04 -9.64 4.92
C LEU A 96 1.62 -9.46 4.40
N ILE A 97 0.80 -8.66 5.10
CA ILE A 97 -0.56 -8.30 4.68
C ILE A 97 -0.49 -7.47 3.40
N LEU A 98 0.38 -6.46 3.32
CA LEU A 98 0.54 -5.65 2.11
C LEU A 98 0.92 -6.52 0.90
N PHE A 99 1.87 -7.42 1.06
CA PHE A 99 2.25 -8.37 0.03
C PHE A 99 1.08 -9.28 -0.37
N GLY A 100 0.42 -9.90 0.61
CA GLY A 100 -0.73 -10.78 0.39
C GLY A 100 -1.88 -10.07 -0.32
N CYS A 101 -2.28 -8.88 0.13
CA CYS A 101 -3.30 -8.06 -0.51
C CYS A 101 -2.92 -7.69 -1.95
N THR A 102 -1.64 -7.40 -2.22
CA THR A 102 -1.15 -7.13 -3.58
C THR A 102 -1.34 -8.36 -4.46
N VAL A 103 -0.93 -9.54 -3.99
CA VAL A 103 -1.10 -10.80 -4.73
C VAL A 103 -2.58 -11.10 -4.98
N THR A 104 -3.43 -10.99 -3.95
CA THR A 104 -4.87 -11.21 -4.07
C THR A 104 -5.53 -10.24 -5.06
N ALA A 105 -5.15 -8.96 -5.04
CA ALA A 105 -5.66 -7.97 -5.99
C ALA A 105 -5.23 -8.30 -7.42
N LEU A 106 -3.97 -8.68 -7.65
CA LEU A 106 -3.48 -9.08 -8.96
C LEU A 106 -4.18 -10.33 -9.50
N LEU A 107 -4.44 -11.32 -8.63
CA LEU A 107 -5.22 -12.50 -8.99
C LEU A 107 -6.64 -12.11 -9.41
N GLY A 108 -7.33 -11.28 -8.63
CA GLY A 108 -8.68 -10.81 -8.95
C GLY A 108 -8.75 -10.00 -10.25
N ILE A 109 -7.77 -9.10 -10.49
CA ILE A 109 -7.66 -8.36 -11.75
C ILE A 109 -7.48 -9.32 -12.94
N SER A 110 -6.60 -10.31 -12.77
CA SER A 110 -6.29 -11.29 -13.82
C SER A 110 -7.50 -12.19 -14.12
N GLU A 111 -8.21 -12.65 -13.09
CA GLU A 111 -9.43 -13.45 -13.21
C GLU A 111 -10.55 -12.66 -13.89
N TYR A 112 -10.80 -11.42 -13.45
CA TYR A 112 -11.79 -10.56 -14.09
C TYR A 112 -11.46 -10.33 -15.57
N ALA A 113 -10.20 -10.00 -15.86
CA ALA A 113 -9.75 -9.79 -17.24
C ALA A 113 -9.92 -11.05 -18.09
N ALA A 114 -9.56 -12.23 -17.57
CA ALA A 114 -9.71 -13.50 -18.28
C ALA A 114 -11.16 -13.78 -18.70
N TRP A 115 -12.14 -13.47 -17.85
CA TRP A 115 -13.56 -13.77 -18.10
C TRP A 115 -14.35 -12.67 -18.79
N HIS A 116 -13.94 -11.41 -18.66
CA HIS A 116 -14.73 -10.28 -19.17
C HIS A 116 -14.06 -9.55 -20.34
N HIS A 117 -12.76 -9.77 -20.60
CA HIS A 117 -12.06 -9.07 -21.68
C HIS A 117 -11.86 -10.00 -22.89
N GLY A 118 -12.86 -10.06 -23.77
CA GLY A 118 -12.77 -10.82 -25.02
C GLY A 118 -11.81 -10.23 -26.07
N CYS A 119 -11.36 -8.99 -25.89
CA CYS A 119 -10.59 -8.26 -26.92
C CYS A 119 -9.25 -8.95 -27.28
N TRP A 120 -8.54 -9.47 -26.27
CA TRP A 120 -7.24 -10.11 -26.48
C TRP A 120 -7.39 -11.54 -27.01
N THR A 121 -8.33 -12.30 -26.47
CA THR A 121 -8.53 -13.73 -26.80
C THR A 121 -9.28 -13.93 -28.12
N VAL A 122 -10.24 -13.07 -28.44
CA VAL A 122 -11.07 -13.15 -29.65
C VAL A 122 -10.56 -12.18 -30.72
N GLY A 123 -10.46 -10.89 -30.38
CA GLY A 123 -10.10 -9.81 -31.31
C GLY A 123 -8.60 -9.70 -31.61
N LYS A 124 -7.74 -10.34 -30.80
CA LYS A 124 -6.27 -10.20 -30.82
C LYS A 124 -5.80 -8.74 -30.78
N GLU A 125 -6.54 -7.90 -30.08
CA GLU A 125 -6.28 -6.48 -29.94
C GLU A 125 -6.23 -6.04 -28.47
N LEU A 126 -5.49 -4.98 -28.20
CA LEU A 126 -5.42 -4.36 -26.87
C LEU A 126 -6.49 -3.29 -26.76
N CYS A 127 -7.68 -3.68 -26.28
CA CYS A 127 -8.73 -2.72 -25.97
C CYS A 127 -8.42 -1.91 -24.71
N GLY A 128 -9.00 -0.72 -24.61
CA GLY A 128 -8.77 0.21 -23.49
C GLY A 128 -9.03 -0.41 -22.11
N ARG A 129 -10.03 -1.31 -21.99
CA ARG A 129 -10.32 -2.02 -20.73
C ARG A 129 -9.15 -2.91 -20.29
N GLN A 130 -8.58 -3.69 -21.21
CA GLN A 130 -7.40 -4.53 -20.93
C GLN A 130 -6.18 -3.70 -20.60
N LEU A 131 -5.96 -2.61 -21.34
CA LEU A 131 -4.87 -1.68 -21.06
C LEU A 131 -5.01 -1.09 -19.65
N LEU A 132 -6.20 -0.67 -19.24
CA LEU A 132 -6.46 -0.14 -17.90
C LEU A 132 -6.20 -1.19 -16.81
N SER A 133 -6.70 -2.42 -16.95
CA SER A 133 -6.46 -3.49 -15.97
C SER A 133 -4.98 -3.82 -15.81
N ASN A 134 -4.23 -3.85 -16.92
CA ASN A 134 -2.78 -4.08 -16.89
C ASN A 134 -2.05 -2.91 -16.21
N LEU A 135 -2.38 -1.67 -16.57
CA LEU A 135 -1.79 -0.47 -15.95
C LEU A 135 -2.07 -0.42 -14.45
N LEU A 136 -3.29 -0.77 -14.03
CA LEU A 136 -3.65 -0.89 -12.62
C LEU A 136 -2.81 -1.96 -11.93
N GLY A 137 -2.67 -3.16 -12.52
CA GLY A 137 -1.82 -4.22 -11.97
C GLY A 137 -0.36 -3.79 -11.79
N PHE A 138 0.25 -3.17 -12.81
CA PHE A 138 1.62 -2.65 -12.71
C PHE A 138 1.75 -1.54 -11.66
N SER A 139 0.75 -0.66 -11.54
CA SER A 139 0.75 0.40 -10.52
C SER A 139 0.71 -0.17 -9.09
N LEU A 140 -0.06 -1.22 -8.84
CA LEU A 140 -0.12 -1.90 -7.55
C LEU A 140 1.21 -2.57 -7.19
N ILE A 141 1.85 -3.24 -8.15
CA ILE A 141 3.19 -3.85 -7.96
C ILE A 141 4.23 -2.77 -7.64
N GLY A 142 4.23 -1.68 -8.42
CA GLY A 142 5.15 -0.56 -8.24
C GLY A 142 4.98 0.10 -6.87
N PHE A 143 3.74 0.39 -6.48
CA PHE A 143 3.40 0.95 -5.17
C PHE A 143 3.88 0.03 -4.03
N SER A 144 3.47 -1.23 -4.05
CA SER A 144 3.79 -2.22 -3.01
C SER A 144 5.30 -2.41 -2.86
N SER A 145 6.02 -2.47 -3.97
CA SER A 145 7.49 -2.60 -3.98
C SER A 145 8.18 -1.36 -3.40
N CYS A 146 7.73 -0.14 -3.75
CA CYS A 146 8.27 1.08 -3.17
C CYS A 146 8.03 1.14 -1.65
N VAL A 147 6.82 0.80 -1.19
CA VAL A 147 6.49 0.77 0.24
C VAL A 147 7.31 -0.28 0.97
N PHE A 148 7.48 -1.47 0.40
CA PHE A 148 8.31 -2.52 0.98
C PHE A 148 9.76 -2.05 1.17
N LEU A 149 10.35 -1.43 0.14
CA LEU A 149 11.72 -0.88 0.22
C LEU A 149 11.85 0.24 1.25
N LEU A 150 10.84 1.13 1.32
CA LEU A 150 10.81 2.23 2.29
C LEU A 150 10.76 1.72 3.73
N VAL A 151 9.91 0.73 4.00
CA VAL A 151 9.69 0.21 5.36
C VAL A 151 10.77 -0.78 5.78
N ALA A 152 11.29 -1.60 4.87
CA ALA A 152 12.29 -2.61 5.17
C ALA A 152 13.70 -2.01 5.42
N ASN A 153 13.94 -0.76 5.02
CA ASN A 153 15.23 -0.12 5.22
C ASN A 153 15.38 0.43 6.66
N PRO A 154 16.22 -0.18 7.51
CA PRO A 154 16.36 0.25 8.90
C PRO A 154 16.94 1.67 9.04
N ARG A 155 17.65 2.17 8.01
CA ARG A 155 18.24 3.51 8.01
C ARG A 155 17.18 4.62 7.94
N TRP A 156 16.00 4.32 7.39
CA TRP A 156 14.89 5.27 7.27
C TRP A 156 13.88 5.15 8.41
N LYS A 157 14.19 4.32 9.43
CA LYS A 157 13.37 4.23 10.63
C LYS A 157 13.37 5.58 11.37
N ARG A 158 12.17 6.07 11.73
CA ARG A 158 11.99 7.29 12.52
C ARG A 158 12.79 7.19 13.82
N ARG A 159 13.60 8.21 14.11
CA ARG A 159 14.20 8.44 15.43
C ARG A 159 13.26 9.32 16.25
N PRO A 160 13.13 9.07 17.57
CA PRO A 160 12.35 9.95 18.42
C PRO A 160 12.92 11.37 18.40
N LEU A 161 12.05 12.35 18.57
CA LEU A 161 12.48 13.73 18.77
C LEU A 161 13.06 13.91 20.19
N PRO A 162 13.97 14.88 20.43
CA PRO A 162 14.55 15.09 21.76
C PRO A 162 13.51 15.27 22.87
N GLU A 163 12.40 15.95 22.58
CA GLU A 163 11.28 16.13 23.50
C GLU A 163 10.54 14.81 23.83
N GLU A 164 10.44 13.88 22.87
CA GLU A 164 9.84 12.56 23.09
C GLU A 164 10.75 11.68 23.96
N GLU A 165 12.08 11.78 23.78
CA GLU A 165 13.05 11.08 24.62
C GLU A 165 12.97 11.54 26.08
N CYS A 166 12.89 12.84 26.31
CA CYS A 166 12.72 13.41 27.66
C CYS A 166 11.38 12.98 28.30
N LEU A 167 10.28 12.98 27.53
CA LEU A 167 9.00 12.52 28.04
C LEU A 167 9.03 11.03 28.41
N ASN A 168 9.65 10.19 27.58
CA ASN A 168 9.79 8.77 27.86
C ASN A 168 10.62 8.51 29.12
N SER A 169 11.72 9.24 29.33
CA SER A 169 12.53 9.08 30.55
C SER A 169 11.79 9.47 31.81
N LEU A 170 10.91 10.48 31.76
CA LEU A 170 10.09 10.87 32.91
C LEU A 170 9.03 9.82 33.26
N VAL A 171 8.43 9.19 32.23
CA VAL A 171 7.45 8.10 32.42
C VAL A 171 8.11 6.83 32.95
N ASP A 172 9.35 6.55 32.55
CA ASP A 172 10.08 5.36 33.02
C ASP A 172 10.64 5.52 34.46
N GLU A 173 10.67 6.74 35.01
CA GLU A 173 11.09 7.05 36.40
C GLU A 173 9.95 7.01 37.44
N GLU A 174 8.69 6.94 36.99
CA GLU A 174 7.47 6.93 37.83
C GLU A 174 6.95 5.51 38.10
#